data_AF-A0A7J3XKD8-F1
#
_entry.id   AF-A0A7J3XKD8-F1
#
_cell.length_a   1.000
_cell.length_b   1.000
_cell.length_c   1.000
_cell.angle_alpha   90.00
_cell.angle_beta   90.00
_cell.angle_gamma   90.00
#
_symmetry.space_group_name_H-M   'P 1'
#
loop_
_entity.id
_entity.type
_entity.pdbx_description
1 polymer ?
#
loop_
_entity_poly.entity_id
_entity_poly.type
_entity_poly.pdbx_seq_one_letter_code
_entity_poly.pdbx_strand_id
1 'polypeptide(L)'
;MAKAIENQRAAIIQGPPGTGKTTVYKEVIKKALKGALKLNDDEVLCYEVPHNAGVKEMLRDVVSIMKELGYDKREIPKMTRVYGSQFDFTGYEKLNSLVDQNVKIIITTEFQRIRSRNGHDKYHLLIDEASKSRLHEAFIVHAYQLAKAIEEDEELEGSISVIGDPMQAIVLPESYSMWPHLRHKRLILEGFLRGLLMHEGVISRDQRLDPLELTNLAYQHLKGKWFEFLDVTYRLPSPTEKPISEGFYHGRLKAFQSARDRLKDITLEPISKVPDMDEVKEAAKIIEEAVTTERSIILVETAGGGYEEYQEKHGILYDPVRAKWGIAFGLALSYMTLKETYVLSPYTEQSFYMKLECQRAWPRYSKEVLLDFTTVQKFLGLEAFNIVAVLGKEWYGKRRDKEDAYSTIYFKEPELFNVQLSRHLGVLVIVGKLRKLYKQAKKADQRYQTKKYKPIWVTIAQLFEMAGMDVEKSSKLPAGYKSEGEGAIFIKLG
;
A
#
# COMPACT_ATOMS: atom_id res chain seq x y z
N MET A 1 -1.11 13.74 -16.80
CA MET A 1 -0.16 12.81 -17.46
C MET A 1 -0.10 13.03 -18.97
N ALA A 2 -1.13 12.72 -19.77
CA ALA A 2 -1.11 12.92 -21.23
C ALA A 2 -0.65 14.33 -21.64
N LYS A 3 -1.24 15.39 -21.05
CA LYS A 3 -0.79 16.78 -21.25
C LYS A 3 0.68 17.01 -20.88
N ALA A 4 1.22 16.30 -19.89
CA ALA A 4 2.63 16.45 -19.51
C ALA A 4 3.54 15.76 -20.52
N ILE A 5 3.11 14.65 -21.11
CA ILE A 5 3.83 13.98 -22.21
C ILE A 5 3.87 14.91 -23.43
N GLU A 6 2.72 15.44 -23.85
CA GLU A 6 2.63 16.38 -25.01
C GLU A 6 3.46 17.63 -24.82
N ASN A 7 3.54 18.15 -23.59
CA ASN A 7 4.30 19.36 -23.27
C ASN A 7 5.73 19.06 -22.81
N GLN A 8 6.20 17.81 -22.87
CA GLN A 8 7.53 17.39 -22.43
C GLN A 8 7.88 17.85 -21.00
N ARG A 9 6.97 17.56 -20.06
CA ARG A 9 7.02 18.03 -18.66
C ARG A 9 6.95 16.88 -17.66
N ALA A 10 7.34 17.18 -16.42
CA ALA A 10 7.11 16.28 -15.30
C ALA A 10 5.61 16.19 -14.95
N ALA A 11 5.16 15.01 -14.54
CA ALA A 11 3.88 14.81 -13.88
C ALA A 11 4.04 13.88 -12.69
N ILE A 12 3.46 14.25 -11.56
CA ILE A 12 3.50 13.48 -10.33
C ILE A 12 2.08 13.16 -9.92
N ILE A 13 1.80 11.89 -9.63
CA ILE A 13 0.50 11.49 -9.10
C ILE A 13 0.72 10.70 -7.82
N GLN A 14 0.10 11.17 -6.74
CA GLN A 14 -0.06 10.36 -5.54
C GLN A 14 -1.33 9.52 -5.67
N GLY A 15 -1.18 8.19 -5.63
CA GLY A 15 -2.28 7.24 -5.69
C GLY A 15 -2.37 6.37 -4.44
N PRO A 16 -3.24 6.70 -3.48
CA PRO A 16 -3.57 5.86 -2.33
C PRO A 16 -3.95 4.40 -2.67
N PRO A 17 -4.08 3.49 -1.68
CA PRO A 17 -4.51 2.11 -1.90
C PRO A 17 -5.84 2.01 -2.66
N GLY A 18 -5.89 1.18 -3.70
CA GLY A 18 -7.12 0.91 -4.46
C GLY A 18 -7.60 2.04 -5.39
N THR A 19 -6.77 3.05 -5.67
CA THR A 19 -7.16 4.22 -6.50
C THR A 19 -6.93 4.04 -8.00
N GLY A 20 -6.43 2.88 -8.43
CA GLY A 20 -6.23 2.57 -9.86
C GLY A 20 -4.98 3.21 -10.48
N LYS A 21 -3.87 3.30 -9.74
CA LYS A 21 -2.56 3.79 -10.24
C LYS A 21 -2.19 3.23 -11.61
N THR A 22 -2.15 1.90 -11.73
CA THR A 22 -1.81 1.22 -12.98
C THR A 22 -2.83 1.48 -14.09
N THR A 23 -4.11 1.69 -13.76
CA THR A 23 -5.15 2.06 -14.74
C THR A 23 -4.86 3.40 -15.41
N VAL A 24 -4.26 4.37 -14.69
CA VAL A 24 -3.85 5.65 -15.27
C VAL A 24 -2.83 5.42 -16.39
N TYR A 25 -1.84 4.55 -16.17
CA TYR A 25 -0.85 4.21 -17.20
C TYR A 25 -1.47 3.48 -18.39
N LYS A 26 -2.37 2.52 -18.14
CA LYS A 26 -3.11 1.81 -19.21
C LYS A 26 -3.85 2.78 -20.12
N GLU A 27 -4.53 3.77 -19.54
CA GLU A 27 -5.26 4.79 -20.33
C GLU A 27 -4.34 5.71 -21.13
N VAL A 28 -3.17 6.06 -20.59
CA VAL A 28 -2.16 6.83 -21.34
C VAL A 28 -1.62 6.04 -22.52
N ILE A 29 -1.25 4.77 -22.31
CA ILE A 29 -0.78 3.88 -23.37
C ILE A 29 -1.88 3.68 -24.43
N LYS A 30 -3.13 3.46 -24.00
CA LYS A 30 -4.28 3.33 -24.91
C LYS A 30 -4.50 4.58 -25.76
N LYS A 31 -4.33 5.78 -25.20
CA LYS A 31 -4.40 7.05 -25.95
C LYS A 31 -3.27 7.18 -26.98
N ALA A 32 -2.06 6.77 -26.62
CA ALA A 32 -0.92 6.75 -27.54
C ALA A 32 -1.16 5.82 -28.73
N LEU A 33 -1.58 4.58 -28.47
CA LEU A 33 -1.87 3.59 -29.51
C LEU A 33 -3.05 4.00 -30.41
N LYS A 34 -4.03 4.75 -29.89
CA LYS A 34 -5.14 5.31 -30.68
C LYS A 34 -4.76 6.55 -31.51
N GLY A 35 -3.53 7.07 -31.37
CA GLY A 35 -3.12 8.35 -31.95
C GLY A 35 -3.80 9.58 -31.30
N ALA A 36 -4.49 9.39 -30.17
CA ALA A 36 -5.11 10.47 -29.41
C ALA A 36 -4.10 11.23 -28.52
N LEU A 37 -2.98 10.57 -28.18
CA LEU A 37 -1.77 11.20 -27.70
C LEU A 37 -0.78 11.19 -28.86
N LYS A 38 -0.44 12.37 -29.40
CA LYS A 38 0.45 12.49 -30.55
C LYS A 38 1.88 12.21 -30.11
N LEU A 39 2.40 11.04 -30.47
CA LEU A 39 3.81 10.70 -30.36
C LEU A 39 4.44 10.82 -31.75
N ASN A 40 5.58 11.49 -31.83
CA ASN A 40 6.37 11.55 -33.06
C ASN A 40 7.05 10.20 -33.37
N ASP A 41 7.68 10.09 -34.54
CA ASP A 41 8.34 8.84 -34.93
C ASP A 41 9.61 8.53 -34.13
N ASP A 42 10.24 9.56 -33.58
CA ASP A 42 11.40 9.52 -32.69
C ASP A 42 11.04 9.45 -31.19
N GLU A 43 9.76 9.38 -30.84
CA GLU A 43 9.26 9.34 -29.46
C GLU A 43 8.80 7.92 -29.04
N VAL A 44 9.10 7.56 -27.79
CA VAL A 44 8.73 6.26 -27.22
C VAL A 44 8.26 6.39 -25.77
N LEU A 45 7.20 5.64 -25.41
CA LEU A 45 6.77 5.49 -24.02
C LEU A 45 7.59 4.40 -23.34
N CYS A 46 8.23 4.72 -22.22
CA CYS A 46 8.95 3.76 -21.41
C CYS A 46 8.24 3.57 -20.07
N TYR A 47 7.60 2.42 -19.89
CA TYR A 47 7.00 2.02 -18.63
C TYR A 47 8.01 1.26 -17.76
N GLU A 48 8.21 1.76 -16.56
CA GLU A 48 9.17 1.24 -15.58
C GLU A 48 8.48 0.83 -14.29
N VAL A 49 8.89 -0.32 -13.75
CA VAL A 49 8.38 -0.84 -12.47
C VAL A 49 9.49 -1.63 -11.75
N PRO A 50 9.58 -1.59 -10.42
CA PRO A 50 10.71 -2.19 -9.68
C PRO A 50 10.82 -3.72 -9.74
N HIS A 51 9.79 -4.44 -10.21
CA HIS A 51 9.73 -5.91 -10.16
C HIS A 51 9.19 -6.56 -11.43
N ASN A 52 9.64 -7.79 -11.72
CA ASN A 52 9.24 -8.53 -12.93
C ASN A 52 7.74 -8.87 -12.97
N ALA A 53 7.08 -8.99 -11.81
CA ALA A 53 5.63 -9.26 -11.77
C ALA A 53 4.84 -8.10 -12.38
N GLY A 54 5.21 -6.86 -12.07
CA GLY A 54 4.59 -5.66 -12.64
C GLY A 54 4.85 -5.53 -14.14
N VAL A 55 6.04 -5.91 -14.63
CA VAL A 55 6.33 -5.97 -16.07
C VAL A 55 5.40 -6.96 -16.76
N LYS A 56 5.16 -8.13 -16.14
CA LYS A 56 4.30 -9.18 -16.68
C LYS A 56 2.84 -8.75 -16.74
N GLU A 57 2.37 -8.09 -15.68
CA GLU A 57 1.01 -7.54 -15.61
C GLU A 57 0.81 -6.47 -16.68
N MET A 58 1.69 -5.47 -16.75
CA MET A 58 1.60 -4.42 -17.75
C MET A 58 1.71 -4.96 -19.18
N LEU A 59 2.60 -5.92 -19.45
CA LEU A 59 2.67 -6.57 -20.76
C LEU A 59 1.33 -7.22 -21.14
N ARG A 60 0.69 -7.94 -20.21
CA ARG A 60 -0.63 -8.54 -20.45
C ARG A 60 -1.67 -7.48 -20.79
N ASP A 61 -1.67 -6.37 -20.06
CA ASP A 61 -2.59 -5.26 -20.27
C ASP A 61 -2.37 -4.56 -21.62
N VAL A 62 -1.12 -4.24 -21.97
CA VAL A 62 -0.76 -3.65 -23.26
C VAL A 62 -1.16 -4.56 -24.41
N VAL A 63 -0.89 -5.87 -24.32
CA VAL A 63 -1.31 -6.85 -25.32
C VAL A 63 -2.84 -6.90 -25.44
N SER A 64 -3.58 -6.80 -24.33
CA SER A 64 -5.05 -6.76 -24.36
C SER A 64 -5.54 -5.50 -25.07
N ILE A 65 -4.99 -4.33 -24.73
CA ILE A 65 -5.31 -3.05 -25.35
C ILE A 65 -5.03 -3.09 -26.86
N MET A 66 -3.85 -3.59 -27.27
CA MET A 66 -3.50 -3.69 -28.68
C MET A 66 -4.46 -4.62 -29.44
N LYS A 67 -4.86 -5.76 -28.86
CA LYS A 67 -5.87 -6.63 -29.49
C LYS A 67 -7.24 -5.95 -29.62
N GLU A 68 -7.68 -5.21 -28.60
CA GLU A 68 -8.92 -4.43 -28.65
C GLU A 68 -8.91 -3.37 -29.76
N LEU A 69 -7.72 -2.84 -30.07
CA LEU A 69 -7.52 -1.85 -31.15
C LEU A 69 -7.30 -2.48 -32.53
N GLY A 70 -7.32 -3.82 -32.63
CA GLY A 70 -7.21 -4.54 -33.89
C GLY A 70 -5.80 -4.92 -34.33
N TYR A 71 -4.78 -4.71 -33.49
CA TYR A 71 -3.40 -5.13 -33.81
C TYR A 71 -3.27 -6.65 -33.80
N ASP A 72 -2.58 -7.19 -34.80
CA ASP A 72 -2.36 -8.63 -34.91
C ASP A 72 -1.16 -9.13 -34.07
N LYS A 73 -1.02 -10.46 -33.96
CA LYS A 73 0.06 -11.10 -33.19
C LYS A 73 1.46 -10.81 -33.75
N ARG A 74 1.60 -10.41 -35.01
CA ARG A 74 2.87 -10.11 -35.69
C ARG A 74 3.24 -8.63 -35.56
N GLU A 75 2.28 -7.75 -35.36
CA GLU A 75 2.45 -6.31 -35.15
C GLU A 75 2.88 -5.97 -33.71
N ILE A 76 2.29 -6.64 -32.72
CA ILE A 76 2.58 -6.37 -31.30
C ILE A 76 4.10 -6.46 -31.00
N PRO A 77 4.83 -7.50 -31.43
CA PRO A 77 6.27 -7.57 -31.19
C PRO A 77 7.10 -6.58 -32.01
N LYS A 78 6.53 -5.91 -33.02
CA LYS A 78 7.23 -4.84 -33.75
C LYS A 78 7.20 -3.54 -32.94
N MET A 79 6.05 -3.24 -32.33
CA MET A 79 5.81 -1.97 -31.63
C MET A 79 6.18 -1.98 -30.14
N THR A 80 6.40 -3.16 -29.55
CA THR A 80 6.63 -3.32 -28.12
C THR A 80 7.99 -3.97 -27.85
N ARG A 81 8.69 -3.48 -26.81
CA ARG A 81 9.86 -4.13 -26.24
C ARG A 81 9.67 -4.42 -24.76
N VAL A 82 10.23 -5.53 -24.29
CA VAL A 82 10.12 -6.01 -22.92
C VAL A 82 11.50 -6.35 -22.40
N TYR A 83 11.88 -5.76 -21.28
CA TYR A 83 13.15 -6.04 -20.61
C TYR A 83 12.89 -6.48 -19.16
N GLY A 84 13.12 -7.75 -18.88
CA GLY A 84 12.97 -8.33 -17.55
C GLY A 84 13.74 -9.63 -17.43
N SER A 85 14.42 -9.84 -16.30
CA SER A 85 15.35 -10.95 -16.12
C SER A 85 14.69 -12.33 -15.99
N GLN A 86 13.39 -12.37 -15.72
CA GLN A 86 12.63 -13.61 -15.50
C GLN A 86 11.78 -14.04 -16.70
N PHE A 87 11.91 -13.36 -17.84
CA PHE A 87 11.12 -13.67 -19.03
C PHE A 87 11.86 -14.64 -19.94
N ASP A 88 11.15 -15.70 -20.35
CA ASP A 88 11.55 -16.55 -21.46
C ASP A 88 10.96 -15.98 -22.75
N PHE A 89 11.84 -15.64 -23.69
CA PHE A 89 11.48 -15.03 -24.97
C PHE A 89 11.47 -16.05 -26.13
N THR A 90 11.58 -17.34 -25.85
CA THR A 90 11.51 -18.39 -26.86
C THR A 90 10.18 -18.30 -27.64
N GLY A 91 10.27 -18.12 -28.97
CA GLY A 91 9.13 -17.90 -29.85
C GLY A 91 8.60 -16.46 -29.91
N TYR A 92 9.19 -15.54 -29.13
CA TYR A 92 8.86 -14.11 -29.08
C TYR A 92 10.11 -13.24 -29.04
N GLU A 93 11.17 -13.64 -29.73
CA GLU A 93 12.52 -13.05 -29.63
C GLU A 93 12.52 -11.56 -29.97
N LYS A 94 11.61 -11.12 -30.85
CA LYS A 94 11.43 -9.71 -31.22
C LYS A 94 11.02 -8.81 -30.04
N LEU A 95 10.38 -9.36 -29.00
CA LEU A 95 10.05 -8.57 -27.80
C LEU A 95 11.30 -8.15 -27.03
N ASN A 96 12.42 -8.85 -27.18
CA ASN A 96 13.68 -8.55 -26.49
C ASN A 96 14.79 -8.09 -27.47
N SER A 97 14.42 -7.62 -28.67
CA SER A 97 15.39 -7.10 -29.62
C SER A 97 15.78 -5.65 -29.31
N LEU A 98 16.64 -5.08 -30.15
CA LEU A 98 16.97 -3.65 -30.10
C LEU A 98 15.71 -2.81 -30.31
N VAL A 99 15.67 -1.64 -29.67
CA VAL A 99 14.67 -0.61 -29.96
C VAL A 99 15.00 0.03 -31.30
N ASP A 100 14.01 0.11 -32.18
CA ASP A 100 14.05 0.76 -33.49
C ASP A 100 12.82 1.69 -33.63
N GLN A 101 12.77 2.52 -34.67
CA GLN A 101 11.73 3.55 -34.89
C GLN A 101 10.28 3.05 -34.87
N ASN A 102 10.03 1.75 -35.08
CA ASN A 102 8.68 1.20 -35.03
C ASN A 102 8.19 0.95 -33.59
N VAL A 103 9.10 0.99 -32.62
CA VAL A 103 8.78 0.76 -31.21
C VAL A 103 8.11 1.99 -30.64
N LYS A 104 6.90 1.83 -30.11
CA LYS A 104 6.16 2.90 -29.44
C LYS A 104 6.07 2.69 -27.93
N ILE A 105 6.30 1.46 -27.46
CA ILE A 105 6.18 1.09 -26.05
C ILE A 105 7.36 0.22 -25.63
N ILE A 106 7.98 0.58 -24.51
CA ILE A 106 8.98 -0.22 -23.81
C ILE A 106 8.43 -0.51 -22.42
N ILE A 107 8.51 -1.77 -21.98
CA ILE A 107 8.10 -2.21 -20.65
C ILE A 107 9.33 -2.83 -19.98
N THR A 108 9.81 -2.26 -18.89
CA THR A 108 11.09 -2.65 -18.30
C THR A 108 11.06 -2.64 -16.77
N THR A 109 11.99 -3.38 -16.16
CA THR A 109 12.37 -3.09 -14.78
C THR A 109 13.40 -1.97 -14.71
N GLU A 110 13.52 -1.33 -13.54
CA GLU A 110 14.45 -0.22 -13.28
C GLU A 110 15.95 -0.61 -13.35
N PHE A 111 16.25 -1.90 -13.50
CA PHE A 111 17.63 -2.42 -13.54
C PHE A 111 18.15 -2.75 -14.93
N GLN A 112 17.27 -2.78 -15.95
CA GLN A 112 17.64 -3.17 -17.30
C GLN A 112 17.99 -1.95 -18.13
N ARG A 113 19.13 -2.00 -18.82
CA ARG A 113 19.51 -0.97 -19.79
C ARG A 113 18.77 -1.22 -21.09
N ILE A 114 18.12 -0.19 -21.63
CA ILE A 114 17.53 -0.25 -22.96
C ILE A 114 18.66 -0.32 -23.98
N ARG A 115 18.57 -1.30 -24.89
CA ARG A 115 19.48 -1.42 -26.02
C ARG A 115 18.83 -0.75 -27.23
N SER A 116 19.26 0.47 -27.53
CA SER A 116 18.75 1.22 -28.68
C SER A 116 19.70 1.10 -29.88
N ARG A 117 19.13 1.00 -31.08
CA ARG A 117 19.83 1.23 -32.34
C ARG A 117 19.25 2.53 -32.89
N ASN A 118 20.09 3.57 -33.06
CA ASN A 118 19.73 4.93 -33.54
C ASN A 118 18.31 5.03 -34.10
N GLY A 119 17.40 5.71 -33.40
CA GLY A 119 16.00 5.75 -33.82
C GLY A 119 15.03 6.47 -32.88
N HIS A 120 15.31 6.54 -31.58
CA HIS A 120 14.55 7.38 -30.65
C HIS A 120 15.48 8.26 -29.84
N ASP A 121 15.24 9.57 -29.91
CA ASP A 121 15.98 10.57 -29.14
C ASP A 121 15.16 11.06 -27.93
N LYS A 122 13.84 10.80 -27.91
CA LYS A 122 12.92 11.31 -26.89
C LYS A 122 12.21 10.19 -26.15
N TYR A 123 12.44 10.11 -24.83
CA TYR A 123 11.85 9.10 -23.97
C TYR A 123 10.83 9.72 -23.01
N HIS A 124 9.65 9.13 -22.97
CA HIS A 124 8.58 9.50 -22.04
C HIS A 124 8.47 8.45 -20.94
N LEU A 125 9.05 8.75 -19.78
CA LEU A 125 9.16 7.82 -18.65
C LEU A 125 7.84 7.75 -17.90
N LEU A 126 7.37 6.54 -17.65
CA LEU A 126 6.16 6.21 -16.90
C LEU A 126 6.58 5.28 -15.74
N ILE A 127 6.89 5.87 -14.58
CA ILE A 127 7.50 5.17 -13.44
C ILE A 127 6.42 4.79 -12.43
N ASP A 128 6.05 3.50 -12.38
CA ASP A 128 5.07 2.97 -11.42
C ASP A 128 5.75 2.53 -10.10
N GLU A 129 4.95 2.42 -9.04
CA GLU A 129 5.42 2.12 -7.67
C GLU A 129 6.57 3.02 -7.20
N ALA A 130 6.61 4.25 -7.68
CA ALA A 130 7.73 5.18 -7.55
C ALA A 130 8.06 5.60 -6.11
N SER A 131 7.22 5.25 -5.13
CA SER A 131 7.55 5.43 -3.72
C SER A 131 8.55 4.40 -3.22
N LYS A 132 8.76 3.30 -3.95
CA LYS A 132 9.72 2.25 -3.57
C LYS A 132 11.02 2.34 -4.36
N SER A 133 10.99 2.92 -5.55
CA SER A 133 12.16 3.06 -6.42
C SER A 133 13.14 4.11 -5.91
N ARG A 134 14.43 3.79 -5.97
CA ARG A 134 15.49 4.76 -5.65
C ARG A 134 15.61 5.76 -6.78
N LEU A 135 15.97 6.99 -6.42
CA LEU A 135 16.05 8.14 -7.33
C LEU A 135 16.88 7.82 -8.57
N HIS A 136 18.03 7.17 -8.41
CA HIS A 136 18.93 6.87 -9.53
C HIS A 136 18.50 5.67 -10.37
N GLU A 137 17.65 4.77 -9.86
CA GLU A 137 17.30 3.52 -10.55
C GLU A 137 16.49 3.76 -11.80
N ALA A 138 15.49 4.64 -11.73
CA ALA A 138 14.69 5.00 -12.91
C ALA A 138 15.52 5.67 -14.02
N PHE A 139 16.74 6.14 -13.72
CA PHE A 139 17.63 6.72 -14.71
C PHE A 139 18.67 5.73 -15.26
N ILE A 140 18.81 4.52 -14.68
CA ILE A 140 19.71 3.47 -15.20
C ILE A 140 19.31 3.08 -16.61
N VAL A 141 18.00 3.02 -16.85
CA VAL A 141 17.38 2.70 -18.13
C VAL A 141 17.82 3.68 -19.24
N HIS A 142 18.07 4.95 -18.86
CA HIS A 142 18.42 6.08 -19.73
C HIS A 142 19.86 6.58 -19.56
N ALA A 143 20.71 5.83 -18.88
CA ALA A 143 22.04 6.30 -18.50
C ALA A 143 22.91 6.72 -19.70
N TYR A 144 22.72 6.08 -20.86
CA TYR A 144 23.46 6.43 -22.08
C TYR A 144 23.00 7.77 -22.68
N GLN A 145 21.70 8.00 -22.74
CA GLN A 145 21.13 9.27 -23.21
C GLN A 145 21.51 10.41 -22.28
N LEU A 146 21.47 10.19 -20.97
CA LEU A 146 21.91 11.17 -19.98
C LEU A 146 23.40 11.48 -20.12
N ALA A 147 24.25 10.45 -20.31
CA ALA A 147 25.68 10.65 -20.52
C ALA A 147 25.96 11.45 -21.81
N LYS A 148 25.30 11.09 -22.92
CA LYS A 148 25.39 11.78 -24.20
C LYS A 148 24.97 13.25 -24.09
N ALA A 149 23.81 13.53 -23.49
CA ALA A 149 23.32 14.89 -23.28
C ALA A 149 24.29 15.73 -22.41
N ILE A 150 24.89 15.13 -21.39
CA ILE A 150 25.92 15.80 -20.56
C ILE A 150 27.20 16.06 -21.37
N GLU A 151 27.65 15.10 -22.18
CA GLU A 151 28.85 15.24 -23.02
C GLU A 151 28.67 16.29 -24.11
N GLU A 152 27.46 16.42 -24.66
CA GLU A 152 27.11 17.33 -25.75
C GLU A 152 26.57 18.69 -25.26
N ASP A 153 26.42 18.90 -23.95
CA ASP A 153 25.79 20.08 -23.32
C ASP A 153 24.37 20.36 -23.84
N GLU A 154 23.61 19.29 -24.06
CA GLU A 154 22.24 19.32 -24.58
C GLU A 154 21.19 19.08 -23.48
N GLU A 155 20.00 19.66 -23.63
CA GLU A 155 18.86 19.34 -22.78
C GLU A 155 18.27 17.98 -23.17
N LEU A 156 17.97 17.14 -22.17
CA LEU A 156 17.32 15.86 -22.42
C LEU A 156 15.83 16.08 -22.73
N GLU A 157 15.45 15.85 -23.99
CA GLU A 157 14.06 15.95 -24.43
C GLU A 157 13.21 14.75 -23.98
N GLY A 158 11.93 15.00 -23.68
CA GLY A 158 11.00 13.97 -23.23
C GLY A 158 10.18 14.38 -22.01
N SER A 159 9.63 13.40 -21.28
CA SER A 159 8.80 13.69 -20.10
C SER A 159 9.00 12.65 -19.01
N ILE A 160 8.80 13.03 -17.75
CA ILE A 160 8.85 12.09 -16.62
C ILE A 160 7.52 12.09 -15.89
N SER A 161 6.84 10.96 -15.90
CA SER A 161 5.59 10.74 -15.18
C SER A 161 5.82 9.73 -14.07
N VAL A 162 5.51 10.14 -12.84
CA VAL A 162 5.79 9.37 -11.63
C VAL A 162 4.48 9.12 -10.90
N ILE A 163 4.15 7.86 -10.63
CA ILE A 163 2.99 7.49 -9.80
C ILE A 163 3.47 6.66 -8.61
N GLY A 164 3.04 7.03 -7.41
CA GLY A 164 3.31 6.25 -6.19
C GLY A 164 2.45 6.68 -5.02
N ASP A 165 2.78 6.17 -3.83
CA ASP A 165 2.19 6.62 -2.57
C ASP A 165 3.23 6.66 -1.44
N PRO A 166 3.72 7.86 -1.04
CA PRO A 166 4.68 8.00 0.06
C PRO A 166 4.14 7.53 1.41
N MET A 167 2.81 7.38 1.54
CA MET A 167 2.12 6.93 2.76
C MET A 167 2.01 5.41 2.86
N GLN A 168 2.55 4.65 1.90
CA GLN A 168 2.62 3.18 1.96
C GLN A 168 4.00 2.71 2.40
N ALA A 169 4.03 1.55 3.06
CA ALA A 169 5.25 0.93 3.53
C ALA A 169 6.23 0.63 2.38
N ILE A 170 7.50 0.85 2.65
CA ILE A 170 8.60 0.69 1.70
C ILE A 170 9.55 -0.33 2.29
N VAL A 171 9.64 -1.50 1.64
CA VAL A 171 10.68 -2.47 1.94
C VAL A 171 11.98 -1.93 1.33
N LEU A 172 12.69 -1.09 2.09
CA LEU A 172 14.04 -0.67 1.72
C LEU A 172 15.01 -1.84 1.93
N PRO A 173 15.94 -2.10 1.00
CA PRO A 173 17.03 -3.05 1.23
C PRO A 173 17.80 -2.74 2.51
N GLU A 174 18.38 -3.75 3.16
CA GLU A 174 19.02 -3.65 4.49
C GLU A 174 20.16 -2.61 4.54
N SER A 175 20.88 -2.42 3.43
CA SER A 175 21.92 -1.38 3.29
C SER A 175 21.36 0.06 3.36
N TYR A 176 20.06 0.23 3.10
CA TYR A 176 19.35 1.51 3.12
C TYR A 176 18.48 1.69 4.37
N SER A 177 18.01 0.59 5.00
CA SER A 177 17.30 0.65 6.27
C SER A 177 18.16 1.19 7.42
N MET A 178 19.49 1.13 7.29
CA MET A 178 20.43 1.75 8.24
C MET A 178 20.47 3.28 8.20
N TRP A 179 19.85 3.92 7.18
CA TRP A 179 19.84 5.38 7.03
C TRP A 179 18.42 5.93 6.78
N PRO A 180 17.43 5.71 7.67
CA PRO A 180 16.05 6.13 7.46
C PRO A 180 15.91 7.63 7.21
N HIS A 181 16.80 8.43 7.82
CA HIS A 181 16.87 9.87 7.65
C HIS A 181 17.24 10.32 6.22
N LEU A 182 17.75 9.43 5.36
CA LEU A 182 18.06 9.73 3.96
C LEU A 182 16.97 9.27 2.98
N ARG A 183 15.88 8.66 3.46
CA ARG A 183 14.74 8.23 2.63
C ARG A 183 14.29 9.32 1.65
N HIS A 184 14.11 10.54 2.17
CA HIS A 184 13.66 11.71 1.41
C HIS A 184 14.64 12.21 0.32
N LYS A 185 15.91 11.78 0.36
CA LYS A 185 16.92 12.11 -0.66
C LYS A 185 17.12 10.96 -1.66
N ARG A 186 16.51 9.81 -1.39
CA ARG A 186 16.84 8.55 -2.07
C ARG A 186 15.67 7.95 -2.81
N LEU A 187 14.43 8.34 -2.50
CA LEU A 187 13.24 7.87 -3.22
C LEU A 187 12.83 8.87 -4.29
N ILE A 188 12.48 8.35 -5.46
CA ILE A 188 12.22 9.19 -6.64
C ILE A 188 11.02 10.12 -6.42
N LEU A 189 9.89 9.60 -5.91
CA LEU A 189 8.69 10.41 -5.73
C LEU A 189 8.90 11.56 -4.73
N GLU A 190 9.48 11.27 -3.55
CA GLU A 190 9.77 12.30 -2.55
C GLU A 190 10.82 13.30 -3.06
N GLY A 191 11.82 12.84 -3.81
CA GLY A 191 12.85 13.68 -4.43
C GLY A 191 12.25 14.67 -5.43
N PHE A 192 11.39 14.21 -6.34
CA PHE A 192 10.69 15.06 -7.31
C PHE A 192 9.76 16.08 -6.64
N LEU A 193 8.97 15.65 -5.65
CA LEU A 193 8.10 16.56 -4.90
C LEU A 193 8.90 17.69 -4.25
N ARG A 194 10.05 17.37 -3.62
CA ARG A 194 10.92 18.36 -3.02
C ARG A 194 11.53 19.29 -4.06
N GLY A 195 12.08 18.74 -5.14
CA GLY A 195 12.69 19.53 -6.20
C GLY A 195 11.71 20.56 -6.78
N LEU A 196 10.47 20.16 -7.03
CA LEU A 196 9.43 21.06 -7.53
C LEU A 196 8.98 22.08 -6.48
N LEU A 197 8.79 21.69 -5.22
CA LEU A 197 8.46 22.64 -4.15
C LEU A 197 9.58 23.67 -3.92
N MET A 198 10.84 23.27 -4.07
CA MET A 198 11.99 24.17 -4.04
C MET A 198 11.98 25.12 -5.24
N HIS A 199 11.68 24.60 -6.44
CA HIS A 199 11.59 25.40 -7.66
C HIS A 199 10.48 26.47 -7.56
N GLU A 200 9.35 26.15 -6.94
CA GLU A 200 8.28 27.13 -6.67
C GLU A 200 8.56 28.01 -5.43
N GLY A 201 9.72 27.90 -4.79
CA GLY A 201 10.11 28.71 -3.63
C GLY A 201 9.35 28.41 -2.34
N VAL A 202 8.64 27.28 -2.25
CA VAL A 202 7.79 26.91 -1.10
C VAL A 202 8.63 26.38 0.07
N ILE A 203 9.72 25.68 -0.22
CA ILE A 203 10.60 25.07 0.78
C ILE A 203 12.07 25.37 0.50
N SER A 204 12.89 25.38 1.54
CA SER A 204 14.35 25.49 1.39
C SER A 204 15.02 24.12 1.24
N ARG A 205 16.24 24.11 0.70
CA ARG A 205 17.03 22.89 0.45
C ARG A 205 17.25 22.02 1.70
N ASP A 206 17.38 22.66 2.87
CA ASP A 206 17.68 21.98 4.14
C ASP A 206 16.43 21.66 4.98
N GLN A 207 15.24 22.05 4.51
CA GLN A 207 14.01 21.84 5.24
C GLN A 207 13.63 20.35 5.29
N ARG A 208 13.66 19.78 6.49
CA ARG A 208 13.21 18.42 6.76
C ARG A 208 11.70 18.43 6.94
N LEU A 209 11.02 17.71 6.05
CA LEU A 209 9.58 17.48 6.08
C LEU A 209 9.35 15.98 6.17
N ASP A 210 8.41 15.55 7.00
CA ASP A 210 7.94 14.17 6.91
C ASP A 210 7.10 13.96 5.63
N PRO A 211 6.89 12.70 5.20
CA PRO A 211 6.18 12.44 3.96
C PRO A 211 4.73 12.99 3.92
N LEU A 212 4.06 13.12 5.08
CA LEU A 212 2.69 13.64 5.15
C LEU A 212 2.70 15.15 4.91
N GLU A 213 3.61 15.87 5.56
CA GLU A 213 3.80 17.31 5.34
C GLU A 213 4.20 17.61 3.89
N LEU A 214 5.12 16.82 3.33
CA LEU A 214 5.59 16.98 1.95
C LEU A 214 4.45 16.84 0.94
N THR A 215 3.65 15.78 1.07
CA THR A 215 2.51 15.53 0.17
C THR A 215 1.40 16.58 0.36
N ASN A 216 1.20 17.09 1.57
CA ASN A 216 0.25 18.16 1.81
C ASN A 216 0.67 19.48 1.14
N LEU A 217 1.95 19.88 1.25
CA LEU A 217 2.47 21.05 0.56
C LEU A 217 2.40 20.90 -0.96
N ALA A 218 2.73 19.71 -1.47
CA ALA A 218 2.58 19.40 -2.90
C ALA A 218 1.14 19.57 -3.36
N TYR A 219 0.16 19.07 -2.60
CA TYR A 219 -1.25 19.27 -2.90
C TYR A 219 -1.66 20.75 -2.92
N GLN A 220 -1.13 21.56 -2.00
CA GLN A 220 -1.49 22.98 -1.88
C GLN A 220 -0.87 23.84 -2.98
N HIS A 221 0.37 23.54 -3.38
CA HIS A 221 1.16 24.43 -4.23
C HIS A 221 1.43 23.89 -5.65
N LEU A 222 1.40 22.57 -5.84
CA LEU A 222 1.75 21.94 -7.13
C LEU A 222 0.53 21.36 -7.87
N LYS A 223 -0.64 21.29 -7.22
CA LYS A 223 -1.84 20.67 -7.80
C LYS A 223 -2.27 21.34 -9.10
N GLY A 224 -2.65 20.56 -10.11
CA GLY A 224 -3.09 21.06 -11.42
C GLY A 224 -1.96 21.47 -12.36
N LYS A 225 -0.77 21.76 -11.83
CA LYS A 225 0.42 22.12 -12.61
C LYS A 225 1.35 20.92 -12.78
N TRP A 226 1.77 20.32 -11.67
CA TRP A 226 2.74 19.22 -11.65
C TRP A 226 2.24 18.00 -10.88
N PHE A 227 1.34 18.21 -9.91
CA PHE A 227 0.89 17.19 -8.98
C PHE A 227 -0.61 16.90 -9.13
N GLU A 228 -1.00 15.64 -9.00
CA GLU A 228 -2.38 15.24 -8.84
C GLU A 228 -2.52 14.19 -7.74
N PHE A 229 -3.69 14.14 -7.10
CA PHE A 229 -4.03 13.16 -6.08
C PHE A 229 -5.23 12.35 -6.53
N LEU A 230 -5.11 11.02 -6.56
CA LEU A 230 -6.24 10.15 -6.85
C LEU A 230 -7.08 10.01 -5.58
N ASP A 231 -8.23 10.68 -5.54
CA ASP A 231 -9.04 10.85 -4.34
C ASP A 231 -10.12 9.78 -4.14
N VAL A 232 -10.32 8.87 -5.10
CA VAL A 232 -11.33 7.80 -5.02
C VAL A 232 -10.68 6.42 -4.94
N THR A 233 -10.96 5.67 -3.87
CA THR A 233 -10.57 4.25 -3.74
C THR A 233 -11.73 3.32 -4.11
N TYR A 234 -11.42 2.35 -4.97
CA TYR A 234 -12.34 1.27 -5.36
C TYR A 234 -12.21 0.05 -4.47
N ARG A 235 -11.20 0.02 -3.59
CA ARG A 235 -10.94 -1.09 -2.67
C ARG A 235 -11.74 -0.95 -1.39
N LEU A 236 -11.52 0.15 -0.68
CA LEU A 236 -12.06 0.33 0.66
C LEU A 236 -13.50 0.83 0.58
N PRO A 237 -14.46 0.14 1.22
CA PRO A 237 -15.84 0.62 1.26
C PRO A 237 -16.03 1.75 2.27
N SER A 238 -16.98 2.65 2.03
CA SER A 238 -17.40 3.65 3.01
C SER A 238 -18.16 2.99 4.16
N PRO A 239 -17.91 3.32 5.44
CA PRO A 239 -17.02 4.36 5.96
C PRO A 239 -15.59 3.90 6.34
N THR A 240 -15.13 2.73 5.88
CA THR A 240 -13.84 2.14 6.33
C THR A 240 -12.58 2.83 5.81
N GLU A 241 -12.70 3.62 4.76
CA GLU A 241 -11.66 4.50 4.26
C GLU A 241 -11.42 5.70 5.17
N LYS A 242 -12.44 6.16 5.92
CA LYS A 242 -12.37 7.41 6.70
C LYS A 242 -11.18 7.45 7.68
N PRO A 243 -10.90 6.40 8.49
CA PRO A 243 -9.80 6.47 9.45
C PRO A 243 -8.44 6.68 8.80
N ILE A 244 -8.15 5.96 7.71
CA ILE A 244 -6.89 6.13 6.98
C ILE A 244 -6.88 7.43 6.17
N SER A 245 -8.04 7.87 5.68
CA SER A 245 -8.19 9.12 4.94
C SER A 245 -7.78 10.30 5.83
N GLU A 246 -8.34 10.38 7.04
CA GLU A 246 -8.01 11.42 8.01
C GLU A 246 -6.56 11.30 8.50
N GLY A 247 -6.09 10.09 8.79
CA GLY A 247 -4.75 9.87 9.34
C GLY A 247 -3.61 10.12 8.35
N PHE A 248 -3.72 9.59 7.13
CA PHE A 248 -2.63 9.54 6.16
C PHE A 248 -2.85 10.41 4.92
N TYR A 249 -4.08 10.90 4.69
CA TYR A 249 -4.42 11.62 3.46
C TYR A 249 -5.21 12.92 3.68
N HIS A 250 -5.24 13.44 4.93
CA HIS A 250 -5.94 14.69 5.29
C HIS A 250 -7.42 14.72 4.90
N GLY A 251 -8.14 13.60 5.05
CA GLY A 251 -9.56 13.49 4.73
C GLY A 251 -9.88 13.53 3.23
N ARG A 252 -8.87 13.46 2.36
CA ARG A 252 -9.06 13.61 0.90
C ARG A 252 -9.48 12.32 0.21
N LEU A 253 -9.18 11.16 0.79
CA LEU A 253 -9.52 9.86 0.21
C LEU A 253 -10.99 9.52 0.49
N LYS A 254 -11.72 9.11 -0.56
CA LYS A 254 -13.14 8.78 -0.53
C LYS A 254 -13.37 7.39 -1.12
N ALA A 255 -14.28 6.63 -0.53
CA ALA A 255 -14.67 5.35 -1.09
C ALA A 255 -15.60 5.52 -2.29
N PHE A 256 -15.42 4.67 -3.30
CA PHE A 256 -16.34 4.57 -4.44
C PHE A 256 -17.64 3.84 -4.08
N GLN A 257 -17.55 2.82 -3.21
CA GLN A 257 -18.68 1.97 -2.80
C GLN A 257 -18.89 2.02 -1.29
N SER A 258 -20.10 1.75 -0.83
CA SER A 258 -20.41 1.63 0.60
C SER A 258 -20.17 0.22 1.13
N ALA A 259 -20.03 0.07 2.46
CA ALA A 259 -19.95 -1.22 3.14
C ALA A 259 -21.23 -2.01 2.93
N ARG A 260 -22.38 -1.32 3.00
CA ARG A 260 -23.68 -1.84 2.61
C ARG A 260 -23.66 -2.49 1.22
N ASP A 261 -23.12 -1.82 0.21
CA ASP A 261 -23.04 -2.37 -1.15
C ASP A 261 -22.14 -3.61 -1.24
N ARG A 262 -21.08 -3.67 -0.42
CA ARG A 262 -20.17 -4.82 -0.37
C ARG A 262 -20.75 -6.02 0.37
N LEU A 263 -21.56 -5.76 1.39
CA LEU A 263 -22.05 -6.77 2.33
C LEU A 263 -23.44 -7.30 1.96
N LYS A 264 -24.27 -6.54 1.24
CA LYS A 264 -25.67 -6.93 0.91
C LYS A 264 -25.82 -8.26 0.18
N ASP A 265 -24.82 -8.64 -0.62
CA ASP A 265 -24.85 -9.87 -1.43
C ASP A 265 -24.18 -11.05 -0.71
N ILE A 266 -23.76 -10.89 0.54
CA ILE A 266 -23.15 -11.95 1.34
C ILE A 266 -24.24 -12.71 2.07
N THR A 267 -24.39 -13.99 1.71
CA THR A 267 -25.13 -14.94 2.54
C THR A 267 -24.20 -15.50 3.59
N LEU A 268 -24.48 -15.24 4.86
CA LEU A 268 -23.71 -15.80 5.96
C LEU A 268 -24.07 -17.27 6.19
N GLU A 269 -23.05 -18.09 6.33
CA GLU A 269 -23.20 -19.45 6.82
C GLU A 269 -23.59 -19.46 8.31
N PRO A 270 -24.43 -20.40 8.76
CA PRO A 270 -24.86 -20.47 10.16
C PRO A 270 -23.68 -20.64 11.12
N ILE A 271 -23.78 -20.04 12.31
CA ILE A 271 -22.78 -20.17 13.38
C ILE A 271 -22.49 -21.65 13.71
N SER A 272 -23.47 -22.56 13.56
CA SER A 272 -23.26 -23.99 13.79
C SER A 272 -22.23 -24.66 12.86
N LYS A 273 -21.83 -24.00 11.76
CA LYS A 273 -20.79 -24.50 10.83
C LYS A 273 -19.37 -24.08 11.22
N VAL A 274 -19.21 -23.12 12.14
CA VAL A 274 -17.88 -22.74 12.60
C VAL A 274 -17.32 -23.80 13.57
N PRO A 275 -15.99 -23.93 13.70
CA PRO A 275 -15.36 -24.82 14.68
C PRO A 275 -15.96 -24.69 16.09
N ASP A 276 -16.14 -25.82 16.77
CA ASP A 276 -16.71 -25.90 18.12
C ASP A 276 -15.69 -25.45 19.18
N MET A 277 -15.42 -24.15 19.20
CA MET A 277 -14.56 -23.47 20.15
C MET A 277 -15.26 -22.20 20.63
N ASP A 278 -15.26 -21.96 21.94
CA ASP A 278 -15.98 -20.84 22.54
C ASP A 278 -15.57 -19.49 21.94
N GLU A 279 -14.27 -19.26 21.74
CA GLU A 279 -13.79 -18.01 21.12
C GLU A 279 -14.22 -17.85 19.66
N VAL A 280 -14.28 -18.96 18.89
CA VAL A 280 -14.69 -18.92 17.48
C VAL A 280 -16.19 -18.66 17.39
N LYS A 281 -16.99 -19.30 18.25
CA LYS A 281 -18.43 -19.05 18.35
C LYS A 281 -18.73 -17.62 18.78
N GLU A 282 -17.96 -17.08 19.70
CA GLU A 282 -18.11 -15.68 20.14
C GLU A 282 -17.74 -14.72 19.02
N ALA A 283 -16.62 -14.95 18.33
CA ALA A 283 -16.24 -14.17 17.14
C ALA A 283 -17.33 -14.24 16.06
N ALA A 284 -17.91 -15.42 15.82
CA ALA A 284 -18.96 -15.64 14.83
C ALA A 284 -20.23 -14.82 15.13
N LYS A 285 -20.66 -14.72 16.39
CA LYS A 285 -21.79 -13.85 16.78
C LYS A 285 -21.51 -12.38 16.48
N ILE A 286 -20.30 -11.91 16.80
CA ILE A 286 -19.91 -10.51 16.56
C ILE A 286 -19.85 -10.21 15.06
N ILE A 287 -19.37 -11.18 14.26
CA ILE A 287 -19.33 -11.06 12.79
C ILE A 287 -20.75 -11.06 12.20
N GLU A 288 -21.61 -11.97 12.64
CA GLU A 288 -23.01 -12.03 12.20
C GLU A 288 -23.69 -10.69 12.44
N GLU A 289 -23.52 -10.13 13.63
CA GLU A 289 -24.06 -8.83 13.98
C GLU A 289 -23.46 -7.71 13.12
N ALA A 290 -22.14 -7.67 12.95
CA ALA A 290 -21.48 -6.65 12.13
C ALA A 290 -22.01 -6.66 10.69
N VAL A 291 -22.07 -7.84 10.06
CA VAL A 291 -22.50 -7.98 8.66
C VAL A 291 -23.99 -7.69 8.51
N THR A 292 -24.85 -8.20 9.40
CA THR A 292 -26.31 -7.96 9.35
C THR A 292 -26.68 -6.51 9.62
N THR A 293 -25.82 -5.77 10.34
CA THR A 293 -25.96 -4.33 10.55
C THR A 293 -25.14 -3.49 9.57
N GLU A 294 -24.64 -4.10 8.49
CA GLU A 294 -23.89 -3.45 7.40
C GLU A 294 -22.60 -2.73 7.87
N ARG A 295 -22.06 -3.13 9.04
CA ARG A 295 -20.80 -2.64 9.61
C ARG A 295 -19.64 -3.50 9.17
N SER A 296 -18.62 -2.86 8.64
CA SER A 296 -17.44 -3.52 8.09
C SER A 296 -16.20 -3.44 8.98
N ILE A 297 -16.26 -2.76 10.14
CA ILE A 297 -15.13 -2.68 11.08
C ILE A 297 -15.50 -3.30 12.42
N ILE A 298 -14.61 -4.16 12.94
CA ILE A 298 -14.69 -4.73 14.28
C ILE A 298 -13.38 -4.40 15.02
N LEU A 299 -13.47 -3.67 16.12
CA LEU A 299 -12.36 -3.30 16.98
C LEU A 299 -12.34 -4.24 18.19
N VAL A 300 -11.31 -5.07 18.28
CA VAL A 300 -11.13 -6.06 19.34
C VAL A 300 -9.99 -5.61 20.24
N GLU A 301 -10.33 -5.04 21.39
CA GLU A 301 -9.34 -4.66 22.37
C GLU A 301 -9.03 -5.79 23.34
N THR A 302 -7.79 -6.28 23.32
CA THR A 302 -7.37 -7.40 24.17
C THR A 302 -6.98 -6.98 25.58
N ALA A 303 -7.40 -7.75 26.59
CA ALA A 303 -6.88 -7.63 27.95
C ALA A 303 -5.47 -8.24 28.07
N GLY A 304 -4.81 -8.02 29.22
CA GLY A 304 -3.50 -8.60 29.53
C GLY A 304 -2.36 -7.59 29.68
N GLY A 305 -1.15 -8.12 29.85
CA GLY A 305 0.05 -7.43 30.32
C GLY A 305 0.69 -6.33 29.47
N GLY A 306 1.63 -5.61 30.07
CA GLY A 306 2.53 -4.69 29.37
C GLY A 306 3.59 -5.41 28.53
N TYR A 307 4.39 -4.66 27.76
CA TYR A 307 5.52 -5.19 26.99
C TYR A 307 6.48 -6.03 27.87
N GLU A 308 6.69 -5.57 29.12
CA GLU A 308 7.56 -6.20 30.11
C GLU A 308 7.04 -7.59 30.53
N GLU A 309 5.72 -7.78 30.69
CA GLU A 309 5.14 -9.08 31.07
C GLU A 309 5.25 -10.14 29.96
N TYR A 310 5.15 -9.72 28.69
CA TYR A 310 5.26 -10.66 27.57
C TYR A 310 6.73 -11.01 27.24
N GLN A 311 7.65 -10.06 27.43
CA GLN A 311 9.07 -10.29 27.19
C GLN A 311 9.62 -11.42 28.06
N GLU A 312 9.20 -11.50 29.32
CA GLU A 312 9.67 -12.52 30.28
C GLU A 312 9.05 -13.89 30.06
N LYS A 313 7.80 -13.99 29.57
CA LYS A 313 7.04 -15.25 29.54
C LYS A 313 6.92 -15.92 28.16
N HIS A 314 6.88 -15.16 27.07
CA HIS A 314 6.47 -15.67 25.75
C HIS A 314 7.37 -15.23 24.59
N GLY A 315 8.44 -14.49 24.87
CA GLY A 315 9.30 -13.88 23.86
C GLY A 315 8.83 -12.50 23.38
N ILE A 316 9.67 -11.82 22.61
CA ILE A 316 9.52 -10.39 22.33
C ILE A 316 8.42 -10.12 21.30
N LEU A 317 8.15 -11.00 20.34
CA LEU A 317 7.27 -10.69 19.20
C LEU A 317 5.98 -11.51 19.12
N TYR A 318 5.74 -12.43 20.07
CA TYR A 318 4.49 -13.19 20.20
C TYR A 318 3.61 -12.70 21.36
N ASP A 319 2.29 -12.69 21.16
CA ASP A 319 1.23 -12.40 22.14
C ASP A 319 0.10 -13.44 22.00
N PRO A 320 -0.04 -14.40 22.95
CA PRO A 320 -1.02 -15.48 22.86
C PRO A 320 -2.47 -15.02 22.89
N VAL A 321 -2.79 -13.92 23.59
CA VAL A 321 -4.17 -13.42 23.66
C VAL A 321 -4.59 -12.87 22.30
N ARG A 322 -3.68 -12.14 21.64
CA ARG A 322 -3.91 -11.68 20.26
C ARG A 322 -3.91 -12.82 19.26
N ALA A 323 -3.06 -13.82 19.46
CA ALA A 323 -3.03 -15.01 18.60
C ALA A 323 -4.38 -15.73 18.64
N LYS A 324 -4.89 -15.99 19.84
CA LYS A 324 -6.18 -16.63 20.08
C LYS A 324 -7.33 -15.91 19.35
N TRP A 325 -7.47 -14.60 19.58
CA TRP A 325 -8.54 -13.83 18.92
C TRP A 325 -8.29 -13.63 17.42
N GLY A 326 -7.04 -13.49 16.99
CA GLY A 326 -6.68 -13.43 15.56
C GLY A 326 -7.09 -14.70 14.80
N ILE A 327 -6.83 -15.88 15.37
CA ILE A 327 -7.27 -17.17 14.84
C ILE A 327 -8.79 -17.27 14.88
N ALA A 328 -9.43 -16.92 16.01
CA ALA A 328 -10.87 -17.05 16.17
C ALA A 328 -11.67 -16.23 15.14
N PHE A 329 -11.34 -14.95 14.98
CA PHE A 329 -11.95 -14.10 13.95
C PHE A 329 -11.59 -14.56 12.54
N GLY A 330 -10.36 -15.04 12.31
CA GLY A 330 -9.94 -15.54 11.00
C GLY A 330 -10.73 -16.77 10.56
N LEU A 331 -10.90 -17.75 11.44
CA LEU A 331 -11.73 -18.93 11.19
C LEU A 331 -13.19 -18.55 11.00
N ALA A 332 -13.77 -17.79 11.93
CA ALA A 332 -15.17 -17.41 11.88
C ALA A 332 -15.50 -16.65 10.58
N LEU A 333 -14.71 -15.65 10.18
CA LEU A 333 -14.91 -14.93 8.92
C LEU A 333 -14.85 -15.85 7.71
N SER A 334 -13.86 -16.75 7.66
CA SER A 334 -13.66 -17.62 6.51
C SER A 334 -14.79 -18.65 6.36
N TYR A 335 -15.27 -19.24 7.46
CA TYR A 335 -16.43 -20.14 7.44
C TYR A 335 -17.74 -19.41 7.14
N MET A 336 -17.96 -18.25 7.77
CA MET A 336 -19.25 -17.55 7.67
C MET A 336 -19.44 -16.88 6.32
N THR A 337 -18.40 -16.26 5.75
CA THR A 337 -18.53 -15.50 4.51
C THR A 337 -18.21 -16.32 3.26
N LEU A 338 -17.51 -17.46 3.42
CA LEU A 338 -16.93 -18.24 2.32
C LEU A 338 -16.04 -17.41 1.38
N LYS A 339 -15.45 -16.33 1.89
CA LYS A 339 -14.53 -15.45 1.17
C LYS A 339 -13.10 -15.59 1.67
N GLU A 340 -12.16 -15.18 0.82
CA GLU A 340 -10.75 -15.07 1.17
C GLU A 340 -10.55 -14.22 2.42
N THR A 341 -9.88 -14.81 3.40
CA THR A 341 -9.63 -14.22 4.71
C THR A 341 -8.15 -14.31 5.04
N TYR A 342 -7.54 -13.19 5.38
CA TYR A 342 -6.14 -13.15 5.80
C TYR A 342 -5.99 -12.57 7.21
N VAL A 343 -5.23 -13.27 8.03
CA VAL A 343 -4.79 -12.78 9.33
C VAL A 343 -3.40 -12.18 9.17
N LEU A 344 -3.33 -10.85 9.30
CA LEU A 344 -2.12 -10.07 9.07
C LEU A 344 -1.49 -9.64 10.39
N SER A 345 -0.19 -9.92 10.55
CA SER A 345 0.62 -9.45 11.67
C SER A 345 1.84 -8.65 11.19
N PRO A 346 2.30 -7.63 11.93
CA PRO A 346 3.58 -6.98 11.63
C PRO A 346 4.80 -7.89 11.81
N TYR A 347 4.68 -8.97 12.59
CA TYR A 347 5.79 -9.84 13.00
C TYR A 347 5.65 -11.26 12.47
N THR A 348 6.75 -11.77 11.89
CA THR A 348 6.84 -13.14 11.37
C THR A 348 6.54 -14.17 12.44
N GLU A 349 7.13 -14.05 13.65
CA GLU A 349 6.89 -14.97 14.76
C GLU A 349 5.40 -15.08 15.10
N GLN A 350 4.72 -13.96 15.33
CA GLN A 350 3.27 -13.95 15.59
C GLN A 350 2.47 -14.63 14.46
N SER A 351 2.76 -14.30 13.19
CA SER A 351 2.06 -14.92 12.05
C SER A 351 2.28 -16.43 11.95
N PHE A 352 3.51 -16.87 12.21
CA PHE A 352 3.91 -18.27 12.14
C PHE A 352 3.29 -19.08 13.28
N TYR A 353 3.34 -18.57 14.52
CA TYR A 353 2.71 -19.23 15.66
C TYR A 353 1.18 -19.32 15.51
N MET A 354 0.52 -18.25 15.06
CA MET A 354 -0.93 -18.31 14.78
C MET A 354 -1.26 -19.39 13.76
N LYS A 355 -0.48 -19.49 12.67
CA LYS A 355 -0.63 -20.53 11.66
C LYS A 355 -0.48 -21.93 12.27
N LEU A 356 0.59 -22.14 13.04
CA LEU A 356 0.89 -23.44 13.65
C LEU A 356 -0.18 -23.84 14.68
N GLU A 357 -0.65 -22.90 15.50
CA GLU A 357 -1.72 -23.14 16.47
C GLU A 357 -3.03 -23.47 15.79
N CYS A 358 -3.40 -22.72 14.74
CA CYS A 358 -4.56 -23.02 13.92
C CYS A 358 -4.45 -24.41 13.26
N GLN A 359 -3.28 -24.79 12.73
CA GLN A 359 -3.04 -26.11 12.16
C GLN A 359 -3.13 -27.23 13.22
N ARG A 360 -2.68 -26.98 14.45
CA ARG A 360 -2.73 -27.97 15.53
C ARG A 360 -4.16 -28.16 16.05
N ALA A 361 -4.86 -27.06 16.29
CA ALA A 361 -6.25 -27.08 16.76
C ALA A 361 -7.21 -27.57 15.67
N TRP A 362 -6.90 -27.28 14.39
CA TRP A 362 -7.76 -27.61 13.25
C TRP A 362 -6.96 -28.05 12.01
N PRO A 363 -6.45 -29.30 11.96
CA PRO A 363 -5.52 -29.76 10.90
C PRO A 363 -6.03 -29.66 9.47
N ARG A 364 -7.35 -29.53 9.27
CA ARG A 364 -7.97 -29.49 7.95
C ARG A 364 -8.43 -28.10 7.51
N TYR A 365 -8.14 -27.03 8.26
CA TYR A 365 -8.73 -25.70 7.98
C TYR A 365 -8.36 -25.23 6.58
N SER A 366 -7.12 -25.47 6.14
CA SER A 366 -6.64 -25.03 4.83
C SER A 366 -7.28 -25.77 3.65
N LYS A 367 -8.04 -26.85 3.90
CA LYS A 367 -8.83 -27.56 2.89
C LYS A 367 -10.32 -27.20 2.97
N GLU A 368 -10.78 -26.72 4.12
CA GLU A 368 -12.18 -26.45 4.40
C GLU A 368 -12.55 -24.98 4.20
N VAL A 369 -11.58 -24.07 4.35
CA VAL A 369 -11.80 -22.63 4.28
C VAL A 369 -10.66 -21.87 3.60
N LEU A 370 -10.98 -20.67 3.11
CA LEU A 370 -10.05 -19.75 2.43
C LEU A 370 -9.37 -18.83 3.46
N LEU A 371 -8.56 -19.42 4.33
CA LEU A 371 -7.84 -18.73 5.42
C LEU A 371 -6.32 -18.88 5.27
N ASP A 372 -5.58 -17.78 5.38
CA ASP A 372 -4.12 -17.83 5.54
C ASP A 372 -3.60 -16.79 6.55
N PHE A 373 -2.38 -17.04 7.03
CA PHE A 373 -1.69 -16.23 8.03
C PHE A 373 -0.38 -15.73 7.43
N THR A 374 -0.16 -14.42 7.44
CA THR A 374 1.03 -13.83 6.85
C THR A 374 1.40 -12.50 7.50
N THR A 375 2.53 -11.94 7.07
CA THR A 375 2.96 -10.63 7.54
C THR A 375 2.48 -9.51 6.61
N VAL A 376 2.36 -8.31 7.17
CA VAL A 376 1.98 -7.11 6.39
C VAL A 376 2.93 -6.89 5.20
N GLN A 377 4.23 -7.17 5.37
CA GLN A 377 5.24 -7.01 4.31
C GLN A 377 5.06 -8.01 3.17
N LYS A 378 4.75 -9.28 3.50
CA LYS A 378 4.47 -10.31 2.48
C LYS A 378 3.14 -10.08 1.76
N PHE A 379 2.22 -9.35 2.38
CA PHE A 379 0.92 -9.00 1.83
C PHE A 379 0.91 -7.65 1.09
N LEU A 380 2.08 -7.05 0.85
CA LEU A 380 2.18 -5.82 0.06
C LEU A 380 1.73 -6.07 -1.38
N GLY A 381 0.90 -5.15 -1.89
CA GLY A 381 0.31 -5.26 -3.23
C GLY A 381 -0.94 -6.13 -3.30
N LEU A 382 -1.13 -7.05 -2.36
CA LEU A 382 -2.31 -7.91 -2.29
C LEU A 382 -3.49 -7.22 -1.58
N GLU A 383 -4.66 -7.84 -1.69
CA GLU A 383 -5.92 -7.50 -1.04
C GLU A 383 -6.74 -8.78 -0.82
N ALA A 384 -7.68 -8.74 0.13
CA ALA A 384 -8.60 -9.85 0.36
C ALA A 384 -9.97 -9.31 0.77
N PHE A 385 -10.99 -10.16 0.71
CA PHE A 385 -12.32 -9.76 1.14
C PHE A 385 -12.35 -9.44 2.64
N ASN A 386 -11.83 -10.36 3.46
CA ASN A 386 -11.73 -10.19 4.90
C ASN A 386 -10.27 -10.05 5.35
N ILE A 387 -10.03 -9.10 6.26
CA ILE A 387 -8.73 -8.92 6.91
C ILE A 387 -8.90 -8.94 8.42
N VAL A 388 -8.08 -9.73 9.10
CA VAL A 388 -7.88 -9.66 10.55
C VAL A 388 -6.51 -9.06 10.81
N ALA A 389 -6.46 -7.78 11.13
CA ALA A 389 -5.27 -7.02 11.46
C ALA A 389 -4.89 -7.24 12.94
N VAL A 390 -3.97 -8.16 13.19
CA VAL A 390 -3.36 -8.36 14.50
C VAL A 390 -2.24 -7.34 14.70
N LEU A 391 -2.43 -6.41 15.65
CA LEU A 391 -1.48 -5.33 15.89
C LEU A 391 -0.24 -5.80 16.65
N GLY A 392 0.89 -5.08 16.48
CA GLY A 392 2.11 -5.29 17.26
C GLY A 392 2.04 -4.74 18.68
N LYS A 393 2.99 -5.11 19.55
CA LYS A 393 3.07 -4.64 20.95
C LYS A 393 3.30 -3.13 20.99
N GLU A 394 2.43 -2.36 21.64
CA GLU A 394 2.38 -0.89 21.57
C GLU A 394 3.40 -0.23 22.51
N TRP A 395 4.63 -0.06 22.02
CA TRP A 395 5.78 0.46 22.77
C TRP A 395 6.74 1.24 21.86
N TYR A 396 7.13 2.45 22.26
CA TYR A 396 7.87 3.39 21.40
C TYR A 396 9.31 3.67 21.89
N GLY A 397 9.85 2.87 22.81
CA GLY A 397 11.21 3.04 23.34
C GLY A 397 11.32 3.93 24.59
N LYS A 398 12.30 3.68 25.46
CA LYS A 398 12.56 4.53 26.66
C LYS A 398 13.57 5.67 26.37
N ARG A 399 14.54 5.46 25.46
CA ARG A 399 15.65 6.40 25.19
C ARG A 399 15.36 7.36 24.02
N ARG A 400 15.86 8.59 24.13
CA ARG A 400 15.60 9.70 23.19
C ARG A 400 16.57 9.70 22.00
N ASP A 401 17.71 9.00 22.14
CA ASP A 401 18.91 9.22 21.29
C ASP A 401 19.33 7.97 20.48
N LYS A 402 18.62 6.85 20.64
CA LYS A 402 18.82 5.63 19.85
C LYS A 402 17.46 5.11 19.42
N GLU A 403 17.31 4.76 18.13
CA GLU A 403 16.20 3.92 17.70
C GLU A 403 16.21 2.67 18.57
N ASP A 404 15.20 2.55 19.42
CA ASP A 404 15.08 1.38 20.26
C ASP A 404 14.77 0.20 19.35
N ALA A 405 15.69 -0.76 19.24
CA ALA A 405 15.53 -1.91 18.37
C ALA A 405 14.21 -2.66 18.66
N TYR A 406 13.68 -2.51 19.87
CA TYR A 406 12.46 -3.15 20.32
C TYR A 406 11.18 -2.31 20.16
N SER A 407 11.25 -1.09 19.61
CA SER A 407 10.05 -0.28 19.35
C SER A 407 9.09 -1.02 18.43
N THR A 408 7.78 -0.84 18.63
CA THR A 408 6.76 -1.32 17.69
C THR A 408 7.13 -0.88 16.30
N ILE A 409 6.92 -1.76 15.32
CA ILE A 409 7.26 -1.46 13.93
C ILE A 409 6.57 -0.20 13.42
N TYR A 410 5.35 0.11 13.88
CA TYR A 410 4.64 1.33 13.49
C TYR A 410 5.35 2.62 13.92
N PHE A 411 6.20 2.60 14.96
CA PHE A 411 7.01 3.77 15.33
C PHE A 411 8.28 3.90 14.47
N LYS A 412 8.72 2.81 13.85
CA LYS A 412 9.80 2.84 12.86
C LYS A 412 9.24 3.27 11.50
N GLU A 413 8.15 2.66 11.09
CA GLU A 413 7.47 2.82 9.80
C GLU A 413 5.94 2.96 10.00
N PRO A 414 5.44 4.19 10.26
CA PRO A 414 4.01 4.46 10.43
C PRO A 414 3.14 4.00 9.26
N GLU A 415 3.69 4.04 8.04
CA GLU A 415 3.04 3.65 6.80
C GLU A 415 2.62 2.17 6.78
N LEU A 416 3.28 1.32 7.58
CA LEU A 416 2.88 -0.07 7.73
C LEU A 416 1.49 -0.19 8.38
N PHE A 417 1.11 0.75 9.23
CA PHE A 417 -0.23 0.79 9.83
C PHE A 417 -1.30 1.09 8.77
N ASN A 418 -1.05 2.08 7.90
CA ASN A 418 -1.92 2.36 6.74
C ASN A 418 -2.03 1.13 5.83
N VAL A 419 -0.90 0.51 5.50
CA VAL A 419 -0.88 -0.70 4.68
C VAL A 419 -1.69 -1.82 5.31
N GLN A 420 -1.60 -2.06 6.62
CA GLN A 420 -2.33 -3.15 7.26
C GLN A 420 -3.85 -2.93 7.26
N LEU A 421 -4.29 -1.69 7.41
CA LEU A 421 -5.71 -1.33 7.50
C LEU A 421 -6.38 -1.07 6.14
N SER A 422 -5.63 -1.12 5.04
CA SER A 422 -6.12 -0.79 3.69
C SER A 422 -6.14 -1.98 2.72
N ARG A 423 -6.27 -3.21 3.25
CA ARG A 423 -6.18 -4.47 2.50
C ARG A 423 -7.51 -5.20 2.35
N HIS A 424 -8.56 -4.76 3.04
CA HIS A 424 -9.87 -5.39 2.99
C HIS A 424 -10.74 -4.80 1.88
N LEU A 425 -11.58 -5.64 1.29
CA LEU A 425 -12.66 -5.22 0.38
C LEU A 425 -14.02 -5.24 1.10
N GLY A 426 -14.15 -6.04 2.15
CA GLY A 426 -15.36 -6.28 2.93
C GLY A 426 -15.17 -5.95 4.40
N VAL A 427 -14.85 -6.97 5.22
CA VAL A 427 -14.75 -6.84 6.68
C VAL A 427 -13.30 -6.69 7.15
N LEU A 428 -13.07 -5.72 8.03
CA LEU A 428 -11.82 -5.46 8.73
C LEU A 428 -11.99 -5.69 10.23
N VAL A 429 -11.24 -6.63 10.79
CA VAL A 429 -11.13 -6.85 12.23
C VAL A 429 -9.77 -6.36 12.71
N ILE A 430 -9.72 -5.55 13.76
CA ILE A 430 -8.47 -5.04 14.33
C ILE A 430 -8.31 -5.58 15.74
N VAL A 431 -7.29 -6.44 15.96
CA VAL A 431 -7.03 -7.10 17.23
C VAL A 431 -5.77 -6.52 17.88
N GLY A 432 -5.91 -5.89 19.05
CA GLY A 432 -4.74 -5.35 19.77
C GLY A 432 -5.11 -4.36 20.87
N LYS A 433 -4.15 -3.57 21.36
CA LYS A 433 -4.42 -2.56 22.40
C LYS A 433 -4.49 -1.17 21.79
N LEU A 434 -5.54 -0.90 21.02
CA LEU A 434 -5.69 0.35 20.26
C LEU A 434 -5.57 1.60 21.13
N ARG A 435 -6.16 1.64 22.33
CA ARG A 435 -6.03 2.80 23.23
C ARG A 435 -4.59 3.02 23.69
N LYS A 436 -3.84 1.92 23.90
CA LYS A 436 -2.43 2.00 24.24
C LYS A 436 -1.64 2.55 23.05
N LEU A 437 -1.88 2.05 21.83
CA LEU A 437 -1.22 2.55 20.62
C LEU A 437 -1.45 4.04 20.42
N TYR A 438 -2.71 4.49 20.56
CA TYR A 438 -3.11 5.90 20.51
C TYR A 438 -2.30 6.76 21.48
N LYS A 439 -2.30 6.39 22.78
CA LYS A 439 -1.60 7.14 23.83
C LYS A 439 -0.10 7.19 23.59
N GLN A 440 0.50 6.08 23.16
CA GLN A 440 1.94 6.02 22.90
C GLN A 440 2.32 6.84 21.67
N ALA A 441 1.53 6.80 20.59
CA ALA A 441 1.76 7.61 19.40
C ALA A 441 1.61 9.11 19.70
N LYS A 442 0.56 9.53 20.40
CA LYS A 442 0.37 10.93 20.82
C LYS A 442 1.51 11.41 21.71
N LYS A 443 1.96 10.57 22.66
CA LYS A 443 3.09 10.88 23.54
C LYS A 443 4.42 10.96 22.78
N ALA A 444 4.65 10.09 21.80
CA ALA A 444 5.85 10.13 20.96
C ALA A 444 5.89 11.41 20.10
N ASP A 445 4.76 11.78 19.48
CA ASP A 445 4.59 13.00 18.68
C ASP A 445 5.02 14.24 19.49
N GLN A 446 4.47 14.37 20.71
CA GLN A 446 4.78 15.46 21.63
C GLN A 446 6.23 15.44 22.13
N ARG A 447 6.73 14.27 22.54
CA ARG A 447 8.08 14.13 23.13
C ARG A 447 9.19 14.43 22.13
N TYR A 448 9.01 14.01 20.88
CA TYR A 448 10.01 14.18 19.82
C TYR A 448 9.77 15.44 18.98
N GLN A 449 8.71 16.21 19.24
CA GLN A 449 8.33 17.40 18.47
C GLN A 449 8.31 17.12 16.96
N THR A 450 7.71 15.98 16.60
CA THR A 450 7.57 15.50 15.23
C THR A 450 6.08 15.35 14.92
N LYS A 451 5.71 15.27 13.64
CA LYS A 451 4.37 14.86 13.19
C LYS A 451 4.37 13.45 12.60
N LYS A 452 5.50 12.75 12.63
CA LYS A 452 5.66 11.38 12.11
C LYS A 452 4.63 10.40 12.67
N TYR A 453 4.21 10.57 13.93
CA TYR A 453 3.31 9.64 14.61
C TYR A 453 1.85 10.09 14.59
N LYS A 454 1.59 11.31 14.10
CA LYS A 454 0.26 11.87 13.92
C LYS A 454 -0.70 10.96 13.13
N PRO A 455 -0.30 10.37 11.99
CA PRO A 455 -1.18 9.48 11.26
C PRO A 455 -1.76 8.34 12.08
N ILE A 456 -0.95 7.74 12.97
CA ILE A 456 -1.37 6.59 13.79
C ILE A 456 -2.46 7.01 14.77
N TRP A 457 -2.24 8.06 15.55
CA TRP A 457 -3.20 8.43 16.60
C TRP A 457 -4.46 9.10 16.03
N VAL A 458 -4.37 9.82 14.91
CA VAL A 458 -5.56 10.34 14.20
C VAL A 458 -6.41 9.18 13.65
N THR A 459 -5.78 8.20 12.99
CA THR A 459 -6.47 7.02 12.48
C THR A 459 -7.20 6.28 13.60
N ILE A 460 -6.55 6.07 14.75
CA ILE A 460 -7.18 5.38 15.88
C ILE A 460 -8.32 6.20 16.48
N ALA A 461 -8.18 7.52 16.60
CA ALA A 461 -9.27 8.37 17.07
C ALA A 461 -10.53 8.22 16.19
N GLN A 462 -10.34 8.20 14.87
CA GLN A 462 -11.42 7.99 13.91
C GLN A 462 -12.04 6.59 14.02
N LEU A 463 -11.24 5.55 14.24
CA LEU A 463 -11.77 4.20 14.50
C LEU A 463 -12.69 4.18 15.74
N PHE A 464 -12.29 4.85 16.84
CA PHE A 464 -13.13 4.93 18.04
C PHE A 464 -14.40 5.76 17.81
N GLU A 465 -14.29 6.87 17.09
CA GLU A 465 -15.45 7.70 16.73
C GLU A 465 -16.48 6.89 15.92
N MET A 466 -16.02 6.09 14.96
CA MET A 466 -16.88 5.18 14.17
C MET A 466 -17.55 4.09 15.00
N ALA A 467 -16.99 3.76 16.16
CA ALA A 467 -17.56 2.83 17.13
C ALA A 467 -18.43 3.51 18.20
N GLY A 468 -18.72 4.81 18.04
CA GLY A 468 -19.53 5.61 18.98
C GLY A 468 -18.79 5.99 20.26
N MET A 469 -17.45 6.00 20.23
CA MET A 469 -16.61 6.16 21.41
C MET A 469 -15.65 7.35 21.30
N ASP A 470 -15.40 7.97 22.45
CA ASP A 470 -14.32 8.93 22.62
C ASP A 470 -13.09 8.24 23.24
N VAL A 471 -12.00 8.15 22.47
CA VAL A 471 -10.76 7.48 22.88
C VAL A 471 -10.12 8.10 24.13
N GLU A 472 -10.38 9.38 24.41
CA GLU A 472 -9.80 10.10 25.54
C GLU A 472 -10.59 9.91 26.84
N LYS A 473 -11.92 9.80 26.76
CA LYS A 473 -12.81 9.75 27.94
C LYS A 473 -12.90 8.38 28.61
N SER A 474 -12.50 7.30 27.93
CA SER A 474 -12.70 5.94 28.43
C SER A 474 -11.47 5.39 29.14
N SER A 475 -11.27 5.75 30.42
CA SER A 475 -10.20 5.17 31.24
C SER A 475 -10.72 4.02 32.11
N LYS A 476 -10.58 2.79 31.58
CA LYS A 476 -10.94 1.46 32.14
C LYS A 476 -12.37 1.01 31.81
N LEU A 477 -12.50 0.26 30.71
CA LEU A 477 -13.70 -0.52 30.41
C LEU A 477 -13.58 -1.93 31.02
N PRO A 478 -14.68 -2.53 31.53
CA PRO A 478 -14.69 -3.92 31.96
C PRO A 478 -14.46 -4.88 30.77
N ALA A 479 -14.03 -6.11 31.06
CA ALA A 479 -14.03 -7.18 30.06
C ALA A 479 -15.48 -7.46 29.62
N GLY A 480 -15.70 -7.75 28.33
CA GLY A 480 -17.03 -7.88 27.75
C GLY A 480 -17.72 -6.55 27.43
N TYR A 481 -17.08 -5.40 27.71
CA TYR A 481 -17.64 -4.11 27.28
C TYR A 481 -17.75 -4.06 25.76
N LYS A 482 -18.91 -3.61 25.28
CA LYS A 482 -19.24 -3.47 23.87
C LYS A 482 -19.81 -2.08 23.60
N SER A 483 -19.44 -1.49 22.46
CA SER A 483 -20.00 -0.24 21.94
C SER A 483 -20.21 -0.38 20.44
N GLU A 484 -21.22 0.30 19.93
CA GLU A 484 -21.60 0.25 18.51
C GLU A 484 -21.75 1.69 18.00
N GLY A 485 -21.16 1.96 16.83
CA GLY A 485 -21.35 3.21 16.13
C GLY A 485 -21.86 2.98 14.70
N GLU A 486 -21.82 4.02 13.89
CA GLU A 486 -22.33 3.99 12.51
C GLU A 486 -21.50 3.06 11.60
N GLY A 487 -20.19 2.94 11.86
CA GLY A 487 -19.27 2.22 10.98
C GLY A 487 -18.50 1.08 11.62
N ALA A 488 -18.55 0.93 12.95
CA ALA A 488 -17.75 -0.05 13.66
C ALA A 488 -18.44 -0.60 14.91
N ILE A 489 -18.06 -1.83 15.27
CA ILE A 489 -18.34 -2.44 16.57
C ILE A 489 -17.04 -2.45 17.38
N PHE A 490 -17.07 -1.98 18.62
CA PHE A 490 -15.98 -2.13 19.56
C PHE A 490 -16.33 -3.19 20.60
N ILE A 491 -15.36 -4.06 20.91
CA ILE A 491 -15.45 -5.03 21.98
C ILE A 491 -14.14 -5.14 22.74
N LYS A 492 -14.22 -5.24 24.07
CA LYS A 492 -13.08 -5.56 24.92
C LYS A 492 -13.12 -7.02 25.34
N LEU A 493 -12.15 -7.81 24.88
CA LEU A 493 -12.06 -9.24 25.16
C LEU A 493 -10.81 -9.53 25.99
N GLY A 494 -10.90 -10.45 26.95
CA GLY A 494 -9.82 -10.72 27.91
C GLY A 494 -9.75 -12.16 28.32
#